data_AF-A0A061NU06-F1
#
_entry.id   AF-A0A061NU06-F1
#
_cell.length_a   1.000
_cell.length_b   1.000
_cell.length_c   1.000
_cell.angle_alpha   90.00
_cell.angle_beta   90.00
_cell.angle_gamma   90.00
#
_symmetry.space_group_name_H-M   'P 1'
#
loop_
_entity.id
_entity.type
_entity.pdbx_description
1 polymer ?
#
loop_
_entity_poly.entity_id
_entity_poly.type
_entity_poly.pdbx_seq_one_letter_code
_entity_poly.pdbx_strand_id
1 'polypeptide(L)'
;MNILIDESLGIRLPTEYKSYDFQWNEKDFPIRKSGHSLKTIASDQKNKRLSTSVQYRLYTTEAEVEHMTSKVDVEVPLYYFYDPQTTDDQKLQRIKQWLIPHYRLHYIKSSPYQAKTLSQIEQLVRLSSTDDGELTRSEERLLILTPKVKPFIKTKKRFKMFPTKEYKTFKLIEKTSDKWEIHDVGKWETLFARMMKFSELSKHEGWMTYAGLHPFKEDAPPDNLTVVESSDTMLPGNLPHIQLYLPISILRLNKGEGRTS
;
A
#
# COMPACT_ATOMS: atom_id res chain seq x y z
N MET A 1 -14.69 2.58 -13.61
CA MET A 1 -14.60 1.47 -12.62
C MET A 1 -14.77 2.00 -11.19
N ASN A 2 -14.97 1.13 -10.19
CA ASN A 2 -14.95 1.51 -8.77
C ASN A 2 -13.76 0.85 -8.05
N ILE A 3 -13.01 1.61 -7.26
CA ILE A 3 -11.92 1.10 -6.40
C ILE A 3 -12.30 1.35 -4.93
N LEU A 4 -12.30 0.30 -4.12
CA LEU A 4 -12.46 0.41 -2.67
C LEU A 4 -11.14 0.03 -2.00
N ILE A 5 -10.63 0.88 -1.12
CA ILE A 5 -9.36 0.66 -0.43
C ILE A 5 -9.63 0.54 1.06
N ASP A 6 -9.16 -0.54 1.68
CA ASP A 6 -9.26 -0.72 3.13
C ASP A 6 -8.44 0.35 3.86
N GLU A 7 -9.07 1.09 4.77
CA GLU A 7 -8.44 2.17 5.54
C GLU A 7 -7.17 1.68 6.25
N SER A 8 -7.13 0.41 6.65
CA SER A 8 -5.98 -0.22 7.30
C SER A 8 -4.67 -0.21 6.47
N LEU A 9 -4.76 -0.02 5.15
CA LEU A 9 -3.62 0.15 4.25
C LEU A 9 -2.99 1.55 4.35
N GLY A 10 -3.73 2.54 4.84
CA GLY A 10 -3.30 3.93 4.99
C GLY A 10 -2.94 4.62 3.67
N ILE A 11 -3.53 4.15 2.57
CA ILE A 11 -3.27 4.67 1.24
C ILE A 11 -4.26 5.79 0.96
N ARG A 12 -3.73 6.97 0.60
CA ARG A 12 -4.50 8.01 -0.05
C ARG A 12 -4.03 8.14 -1.49
N LEU A 13 -4.97 8.10 -2.42
CA LEU A 13 -4.63 8.28 -3.82
C LEU A 13 -4.25 9.74 -4.08
N PRO A 14 -3.11 9.99 -4.75
CA PRO A 14 -2.70 11.33 -5.14
C PRO A 14 -3.77 12.06 -5.98
N THR A 15 -3.78 13.39 -5.96
CA THR A 15 -4.77 14.21 -6.69
C THR A 15 -4.76 13.99 -8.19
N GLU A 16 -3.61 13.60 -8.72
CA GLU A 16 -3.36 13.29 -10.12
C GLU A 16 -4.21 12.09 -10.57
N TYR A 17 -4.63 11.22 -9.64
CA TYR A 17 -5.53 10.12 -9.98
C TYR A 17 -6.96 10.57 -10.30
N LYS A 18 -7.33 11.81 -9.97
CA LYS A 18 -8.66 12.36 -10.30
C LYS A 18 -8.86 12.57 -11.81
N SER A 19 -7.79 12.60 -12.61
CA SER A 19 -7.89 12.73 -14.06
C SER A 19 -8.24 11.42 -14.77
N TYR A 20 -8.20 10.29 -14.07
CA TYR A 20 -8.64 9.00 -14.62
C TYR A 20 -10.13 8.80 -14.39
N ASP A 21 -10.77 8.06 -15.30
CA ASP A 21 -12.20 7.76 -15.27
C ASP A 21 -12.53 6.59 -14.30
N PHE A 22 -12.28 6.82 -13.01
CA PHE A 22 -12.69 5.90 -11.95
C PHE A 22 -13.14 6.62 -10.69
N GLN A 23 -14.04 5.97 -9.95
CA GLN A 23 -14.40 6.39 -8.60
C GLN A 23 -13.61 5.57 -7.60
N TRP A 24 -13.15 6.22 -6.52
CA TRP A 24 -12.55 5.50 -5.41
C TRP A 24 -13.13 5.93 -4.09
N ASN A 25 -13.20 4.96 -3.17
CA ASN A 25 -13.68 5.15 -1.82
C ASN A 25 -12.72 4.46 -0.85
N GLU A 26 -12.66 4.99 0.36
CA GLU A 26 -11.98 4.36 1.50
C GLU A 26 -13.03 3.61 2.32
N LYS A 27 -12.74 2.36 2.68
CA LYS A 27 -13.55 1.56 3.59
C LYS A 27 -13.02 1.75 5.01
N ASP A 28 -13.82 2.35 5.87
CA ASP A 28 -13.47 2.54 7.27
C ASP A 28 -13.20 1.21 7.98
N PHE A 29 -12.30 1.24 8.97
CA PHE A 29 -11.90 0.09 9.77
C PHE A 29 -12.18 0.35 11.27
N PRO A 30 -13.22 -0.29 11.85
CA PRO A 30 -13.80 0.12 13.12
C PRO A 30 -12.98 -0.34 14.32
N ILE A 31 -12.98 0.51 15.34
CA ILE A 31 -12.19 0.31 16.56
C ILE A 31 -13.11 -0.06 17.72
N ARG A 32 -12.75 -1.10 18.49
CA ARG A 32 -13.61 -1.71 19.53
C ARG A 32 -14.13 -0.73 20.59
N LYS A 33 -13.35 0.28 20.96
CA LYS A 33 -13.60 1.09 22.17
C LYS A 33 -14.21 2.46 21.93
N SER A 34 -14.24 2.96 20.70
CA SER A 34 -14.53 4.38 20.47
C SER A 34 -15.63 4.66 19.44
N GLY A 35 -16.16 3.66 18.72
CA GLY A 35 -17.12 3.94 17.64
C GLY A 35 -16.56 4.83 16.51
N HIS A 36 -15.27 5.16 16.57
CA HIS A 36 -14.53 6.01 15.64
C HIS A 36 -13.76 5.14 14.65
N SER A 37 -13.57 5.65 13.43
CA SER A 37 -12.67 5.02 12.43
C SER A 37 -11.20 5.26 12.78
N LEU A 38 -10.30 4.58 12.08
CA LEU A 38 -8.85 4.78 12.26
C LEU A 38 -8.42 6.21 11.93
N LYS A 39 -9.00 6.81 10.90
CA LYS A 39 -8.77 8.18 10.45
C LYS A 39 -9.23 9.20 11.46
N THR A 40 -10.36 8.99 12.14
CA THR A 40 -10.78 9.87 13.24
C THR A 40 -9.78 9.85 14.38
N ILE A 41 -9.27 8.68 14.77
CA ILE A 41 -8.22 8.59 15.79
C ILE A 41 -6.96 9.32 15.32
N ALA A 42 -6.57 9.13 14.06
CA ALA A 42 -5.40 9.79 13.47
C ALA A 42 -5.54 11.32 13.36
N SER A 43 -6.73 11.84 13.05
CA SER A 43 -6.97 13.28 12.96
C SER A 43 -6.98 13.95 14.33
N ASP A 44 -7.51 13.26 15.35
CA ASP A 44 -7.51 13.75 16.73
C ASP A 44 -6.09 13.81 17.32
N GLN A 45 -5.16 13.04 16.75
CA GLN A 45 -3.75 12.95 17.18
C GLN A 45 -2.86 14.16 16.83
N LYS A 46 -3.34 15.18 16.10
CA LYS A 46 -2.65 16.49 16.14
C LYS A 46 -2.51 17.00 17.59
N ASN A 47 -3.30 16.46 18.53
CA ASN A 47 -3.11 16.59 19.97
C ASN A 47 -2.93 15.23 20.68
N LYS A 48 -1.68 14.95 21.10
CA LYS A 48 -1.25 14.00 22.16
C LYS A 48 -1.06 12.51 21.83
N ARG A 49 -0.07 11.93 22.52
CA ARG A 49 0.31 10.50 22.58
C ARG A 49 -0.91 9.61 22.83
N LEU A 50 -1.11 8.57 22.00
CA LEU A 50 -2.03 7.49 22.35
C LEU A 50 -1.42 6.68 23.50
N SER A 51 -2.08 6.71 24.65
CA SER A 51 -1.61 6.08 25.88
C SER A 51 -1.74 4.56 25.88
N THR A 52 -2.48 3.99 24.92
CA THR A 52 -2.84 2.56 24.89
C THR A 52 -2.86 1.98 23.48
N SER A 53 -2.71 0.66 23.38
CA SER A 53 -2.86 -0.08 22.13
C SER A 53 -4.31 -0.01 21.66
N VAL A 54 -4.51 0.33 20.39
CA VAL A 54 -5.82 0.27 19.74
C VAL A 54 -6.15 -1.19 19.44
N GLN A 55 -7.35 -1.64 19.81
CA GLN A 55 -7.86 -2.96 19.45
C GLN A 55 -8.92 -2.82 18.35
N TYR A 56 -8.67 -3.51 17.25
CA TYR A 56 -9.56 -3.53 16.10
C TYR A 56 -10.78 -4.42 16.32
N ARG A 57 -11.86 -4.09 15.63
CA ARG A 57 -13.05 -4.93 15.52
C ARG A 57 -13.17 -5.40 14.07
N LEU A 58 -13.23 -6.71 13.87
CA LEU A 58 -13.61 -7.26 12.58
C LEU A 58 -15.10 -6.96 12.34
N TYR A 59 -15.46 -6.51 11.14
CA TYR A 59 -16.86 -6.40 10.75
C TYR A 59 -17.55 -7.77 10.82
N THR A 60 -18.86 -7.78 10.99
CA THR A 60 -19.67 -8.97 10.66
C THR A 60 -19.75 -9.13 9.14
N THR A 61 -20.29 -10.24 8.66
CA THR A 61 -20.47 -10.46 7.21
C THR A 61 -21.52 -9.50 6.65
N GLU A 62 -22.61 -9.30 7.39
CA GLU A 62 -23.73 -8.44 7.00
C GLU A 62 -23.29 -6.98 6.85
N ALA A 63 -22.51 -6.47 7.81
CA ALA A 63 -22.02 -5.10 7.77
C ALA A 63 -21.00 -4.86 6.64
N GLU A 64 -20.25 -5.89 6.22
CA GLU A 64 -19.40 -5.78 5.01
C GLU A 64 -20.24 -5.70 3.74
N VAL A 65 -21.27 -6.56 3.63
CA VAL A 65 -22.17 -6.58 2.47
C VAL A 65 -22.86 -5.22 2.35
N GLU A 66 -23.42 -4.69 3.44
CA GLU A 66 -24.10 -3.39 3.47
C GLU A 66 -23.16 -2.24 3.08
N HIS A 67 -21.92 -2.23 3.59
CA HIS A 67 -20.97 -1.20 3.22
C HIS A 67 -20.60 -1.28 1.73
N MET A 68 -20.31 -2.48 1.22
CA MET A 68 -19.97 -2.68 -0.19
C MET A 68 -21.13 -2.30 -1.11
N THR A 69 -22.38 -2.67 -0.79
CA THR A 69 -23.54 -2.30 -1.62
C THR A 69 -23.84 -0.80 -1.57
N SER A 70 -23.58 -0.12 -0.45
CA SER A 70 -23.78 1.32 -0.33
C SER A 70 -22.82 2.18 -1.16
N LYS A 71 -21.70 1.61 -1.62
CA LYS A 71 -20.60 2.31 -2.29
C LYS A 71 -20.44 1.93 -3.77
N VAL A 72 -21.29 1.06 -4.29
CA VAL A 72 -21.10 0.44 -5.60
C VAL A 72 -22.38 0.58 -6.42
N ASP A 73 -22.22 1.17 -7.59
CA ASP A 73 -23.23 1.07 -8.65
C ASP A 73 -23.22 -0.34 -9.24
N VAL A 74 -24.40 -0.96 -9.39
CA VAL A 74 -24.59 -2.39 -9.68
C VAL A 74 -23.94 -2.80 -11.00
N GLU A 75 -23.79 -1.86 -11.94
CA GLU A 75 -23.30 -2.12 -13.30
C GLU A 75 -21.78 -1.93 -13.46
N VAL A 76 -21.09 -1.38 -12.46
CA VAL A 76 -19.66 -1.03 -12.56
C VAL A 76 -18.81 -2.02 -11.75
N PRO A 77 -17.73 -2.60 -12.33
CA PRO A 77 -16.82 -3.47 -11.59
C PRO A 77 -16.23 -2.78 -10.36
N LEU A 78 -16.25 -3.47 -9.22
CA LEU A 78 -15.63 -3.04 -7.97
C LEU A 78 -14.34 -3.83 -7.73
N TYR A 79 -13.23 -3.11 -7.57
CA TYR A 79 -11.95 -3.65 -7.15
C TYR A 79 -11.70 -3.28 -5.69
N TYR A 80 -11.74 -4.28 -4.80
CA TYR A 80 -11.51 -4.09 -3.38
C TYR A 80 -10.08 -4.49 -2.99
N PHE A 81 -9.26 -3.49 -2.68
CA PHE A 81 -7.91 -3.62 -2.16
C PHE A 81 -7.97 -3.77 -0.64
N TYR A 82 -7.62 -4.94 -0.13
CA TYR A 82 -7.70 -5.25 1.30
C TYR A 82 -6.37 -5.71 1.89
N ASP A 83 -6.23 -5.50 3.20
CA ASP A 83 -5.12 -6.04 3.97
C ASP A 83 -5.46 -7.44 4.49
N PRO A 84 -4.74 -8.50 4.06
CA PRO A 84 -5.01 -9.88 4.49
C PRO A 84 -4.69 -10.12 5.98
N GLN A 85 -4.07 -9.17 6.68
CA GLN A 85 -3.82 -9.27 8.13
C GLN A 85 -5.03 -8.80 8.95
N THR A 86 -5.92 -8.00 8.35
CA THR A 86 -7.10 -7.43 9.01
C THR A 86 -8.40 -7.97 8.46
N THR A 87 -8.41 -8.44 7.22
CA THR A 87 -9.58 -8.96 6.53
C THR A 87 -9.34 -10.41 6.11
N ASP A 88 -10.28 -11.29 6.48
CA ASP A 88 -10.22 -12.72 6.16
C ASP A 88 -10.68 -13.01 4.73
N ASP A 89 -9.81 -13.62 3.93
CA ASP A 89 -10.09 -14.08 2.56
C ASP A 89 -11.35 -14.95 2.47
N GLN A 90 -11.55 -15.88 3.42
CA GLN A 90 -12.68 -16.80 3.39
C GLN A 90 -14.01 -16.05 3.59
N LYS A 91 -13.99 -15.03 4.45
CA LYS A 91 -15.12 -14.13 4.66
C LYS A 91 -15.43 -13.37 3.37
N LEU A 92 -14.43 -12.84 2.67
CA LEU A 92 -14.63 -12.16 1.40
C LEU A 92 -15.23 -13.11 0.34
N GLN A 93 -14.76 -14.35 0.24
CA GLN A 93 -15.36 -15.31 -0.70
C GLN A 93 -16.85 -15.56 -0.40
N ARG A 94 -17.25 -15.61 0.88
CA ARG A 94 -18.68 -15.72 1.27
C ARG A 94 -19.46 -14.46 0.92
N ILE A 95 -18.89 -13.28 1.13
CA ILE A 95 -19.51 -11.99 0.74
C ILE A 95 -19.76 -11.96 -0.77
N LYS A 96 -18.80 -12.41 -1.57
CA LYS A 96 -18.98 -12.52 -3.03
C LYS A 96 -20.12 -13.46 -3.43
N GLN A 97 -20.39 -14.51 -2.65
CA GLN A 97 -21.53 -15.39 -2.89
C GLN A 97 -22.87 -14.76 -2.48
N TRP A 98 -22.86 -13.84 -1.52
CA TRP A 98 -24.05 -13.12 -1.04
C TRP A 98 -24.40 -11.92 -1.92
N LEU A 99 -23.38 -11.23 -2.44
CA LEU A 99 -23.57 -10.20 -3.44
C LEU A 99 -24.07 -10.87 -4.73
N ILE A 100 -25.21 -10.39 -5.22
CA ILE A 100 -25.88 -10.90 -6.41
C ILE A 100 -24.86 -10.97 -7.57
N PRO A 101 -24.92 -12.00 -8.46
CA PRO A 101 -24.01 -12.16 -9.61
C PRO A 101 -23.78 -10.91 -10.49
N HIS A 102 -24.66 -9.92 -10.41
CA HIS A 102 -24.55 -8.65 -11.13
C HIS A 102 -23.41 -7.76 -10.63
N TYR A 103 -23.03 -7.85 -9.36
CA TYR A 103 -21.88 -7.11 -8.83
C TYR A 103 -20.58 -7.81 -9.23
N ARG A 104 -19.86 -7.27 -10.22
CA ARG A 104 -18.52 -7.74 -10.61
C ARG A 104 -17.49 -7.33 -9.55
N LEU A 105 -17.41 -8.11 -8.48
CA LEU A 105 -16.50 -7.86 -7.37
C LEU A 105 -15.18 -8.63 -7.51
N HIS A 106 -14.09 -7.87 -7.53
CA HIS A 106 -12.71 -8.34 -7.61
C HIS A 106 -11.97 -8.02 -6.32
N TYR A 107 -11.53 -9.06 -5.60
CA TYR A 107 -10.73 -8.91 -4.39
C TYR A 107 -9.25 -8.91 -4.72
N ILE A 108 -8.53 -7.84 -4.35
CA ILE A 108 -7.10 -7.71 -4.56
C ILE A 108 -6.40 -7.70 -3.21
N LYS A 109 -5.62 -8.76 -2.96
CA LYS A 109 -4.73 -8.85 -1.79
C LYS A 109 -3.68 -7.77 -1.91
N SER A 110 -3.77 -6.75 -1.05
CA SER A 110 -2.84 -5.65 -1.07
C SER A 110 -1.57 -6.00 -0.33
N SER A 111 -0.50 -5.29 -0.70
CA SER A 111 0.72 -5.31 0.08
C SER A 111 0.53 -4.48 1.36
N PRO A 112 1.12 -4.89 2.49
CA PRO A 112 1.24 -3.99 3.64
C PRO A 112 2.17 -2.80 3.36
N TYR A 113 2.79 -2.74 2.17
CA TYR A 113 3.68 -1.69 1.70
C TYR A 113 2.95 -0.83 0.66
N GLN A 114 2.79 0.44 1.00
CA GLN A 114 1.99 1.39 0.24
C GLN A 114 2.56 1.64 -1.15
N ALA A 115 3.88 1.75 -1.29
CA ALA A 115 4.54 1.94 -2.58
C ALA A 115 4.16 0.84 -3.59
N LYS A 116 4.13 -0.42 -3.12
CA LYS A 116 3.70 -1.55 -3.95
C LYS A 116 2.22 -1.48 -4.28
N THR A 117 1.36 -1.23 -3.30
CA THR A 117 -0.08 -1.18 -3.52
C THR A 117 -0.49 -0.02 -4.44
N LEU A 118 0.15 1.15 -4.32
CA LEU A 118 -0.05 2.27 -5.24
C LEU A 118 0.35 1.91 -6.67
N SER A 119 1.50 1.23 -6.85
CA SER A 119 1.91 0.73 -8.16
C SER A 119 0.87 -0.24 -8.75
N GLN A 120 0.27 -1.12 -7.94
CA GLN A 120 -0.79 -2.03 -8.39
C GLN A 120 -2.08 -1.29 -8.78
N ILE A 121 -2.43 -0.22 -8.06
CA ILE A 121 -3.59 0.63 -8.40
C ILE A 121 -3.32 1.36 -9.71
N GLU A 122 -2.12 1.92 -9.91
CA GLU A 122 -1.75 2.56 -11.17
C GLU A 122 -1.86 1.60 -12.34
N GLN A 123 -1.30 0.40 -12.20
CA GLN A 123 -1.36 -0.64 -13.23
C GLN A 123 -2.80 -1.00 -13.58
N LEU A 124 -3.66 -1.17 -12.57
CA LEU A 124 -5.07 -1.48 -12.78
C LEU A 124 -5.78 -0.36 -13.55
N VAL A 125 -5.56 0.90 -13.16
CA VAL A 125 -6.16 2.06 -13.80
C VAL A 125 -5.67 2.21 -15.24
N ARG A 126 -4.37 2.06 -15.49
CA ARG A 126 -3.79 2.09 -16.85
C ARG A 126 -4.34 0.95 -17.72
N LEU A 127 -4.41 -0.29 -17.23
CA LEU A 127 -4.94 -1.42 -17.99
C LEU A 127 -6.42 -1.27 -18.33
N SER A 128 -7.23 -0.68 -17.45
CA SER A 128 -8.63 -0.45 -17.79
C SER A 128 -8.85 0.55 -18.93
N SER A 129 -7.85 1.39 -19.19
CA SER A 129 -7.83 2.36 -20.29
C SER A 129 -7.25 1.80 -21.60
N THR A 130 -6.64 0.62 -21.58
CA THR A 130 -5.97 0.00 -22.73
C THR A 130 -6.35 -1.48 -22.80
N ASP A 131 -7.12 -1.87 -23.82
CA ASP A 131 -7.48 -3.28 -24.05
C ASP A 131 -6.23 -4.18 -24.12
N ASP A 132 -6.34 -5.30 -23.40
CA ASP A 132 -5.45 -6.46 -23.30
C ASP A 132 -3.97 -6.25 -22.95
N GLY A 133 -3.68 -6.45 -21.65
CA GLY A 133 -2.34 -6.78 -21.17
C GLY A 133 -2.39 -7.68 -19.93
N GLU A 134 -1.93 -8.93 -20.06
CA GLU A 134 -1.74 -9.82 -18.92
C GLU A 134 -0.64 -9.27 -17.99
N LEU A 135 -1.00 -9.03 -16.72
CA LEU A 135 -0.07 -8.68 -15.64
C LEU A 135 0.84 -9.87 -15.35
N THR A 136 1.99 -9.92 -16.02
CA THR A 136 3.06 -10.86 -15.70
C THR A 136 3.73 -10.45 -14.40
N ARG A 137 3.89 -11.40 -13.48
CA ARG A 137 4.60 -11.19 -12.21
C ARG A 137 6.08 -10.96 -12.50
N SER A 138 6.51 -9.71 -12.40
CA SER A 138 7.91 -9.30 -12.37
C SER A 138 8.61 -9.80 -11.11
N GLU A 139 9.92 -10.00 -11.17
CA GLU A 139 10.73 -9.97 -9.95
C GLU A 139 10.52 -8.61 -9.27
N GLU A 140 10.53 -8.57 -7.94
CA GLU A 140 10.21 -7.35 -7.20
C GLU A 140 11.30 -7.07 -6.20
N ARG A 141 11.74 -5.82 -6.17
CA ARG A 141 12.59 -5.31 -5.10
C ARG A 141 11.82 -4.29 -4.29
N LEU A 142 11.72 -4.54 -3.00
CA LEU A 142 11.15 -3.60 -2.04
C LEU A 142 12.19 -3.24 -0.99
N LEU A 143 12.52 -1.96 -0.91
CA LEU A 143 13.44 -1.40 0.06
C LEU A 143 12.66 -0.58 1.07
N ILE A 144 12.98 -0.74 2.36
CA ILE A 144 12.35 -0.01 3.46
C ILE A 144 13.43 0.62 4.32
N LEU A 145 13.44 1.94 4.38
CA LEU A 145 14.21 2.72 5.33
C LEU A 145 13.29 3.08 6.49
N THR A 146 13.66 2.71 7.71
CA THR A 146 12.88 3.01 8.91
C THR A 146 13.80 3.06 10.15
N PRO A 147 13.44 3.75 11.24
CA PRO A 147 14.24 3.74 12.46
C PRO A 147 14.54 2.32 12.96
N LYS A 148 15.69 2.17 13.62
CA LYS A 148 16.12 0.91 14.26
C LYS A 148 15.32 0.66 15.55
N VAL A 149 14.01 0.57 15.42
CA VAL A 149 13.12 0.10 16.48
C VAL A 149 12.91 -1.41 16.24
N LYS A 150 12.87 -2.21 17.32
CA LYS A 150 12.59 -3.66 17.29
C LYS A 150 11.18 -4.16 16.81
N PRO A 151 10.21 -3.39 16.27
CA PRO A 151 8.86 -3.91 16.07
C PRO A 151 8.29 -3.95 14.64
N PHE A 152 8.78 -3.19 13.66
CA PHE A 152 8.04 -2.95 12.39
C PHE A 152 7.78 -4.23 11.56
N ILE A 153 8.64 -5.24 11.71
CA ILE A 153 8.56 -6.49 10.93
C ILE A 153 7.55 -7.49 11.54
N LYS A 154 7.19 -7.36 12.83
CA LYS A 154 6.30 -8.32 13.49
C LYS A 154 4.83 -7.90 13.32
N THR A 155 4.03 -8.76 12.68
CA THR A 155 2.58 -8.59 12.42
C THR A 155 1.80 -8.02 13.63
N LYS A 156 2.00 -8.58 14.83
CA LYS A 156 1.33 -8.14 16.06
C LYS A 156 1.63 -6.68 16.47
N LYS A 157 2.74 -6.12 16.00
CA LYS A 157 3.20 -4.77 16.38
C LYS A 157 3.00 -3.74 15.28
N ARG A 158 2.59 -4.15 14.07
CA ARG A 158 2.11 -3.24 13.03
C ARG A 158 0.95 -2.41 13.58
N PHE A 159 0.03 -3.05 14.30
CA PHE A 159 -1.10 -2.44 15.01
C PHE A 159 -0.77 -1.57 16.24
N LYS A 160 0.50 -1.25 16.50
CA LYS A 160 0.93 -0.47 17.66
C LYS A 160 1.57 0.84 17.23
N MET A 161 1.11 1.95 17.79
CA MET A 161 1.78 3.25 17.62
C MET A 161 2.96 3.41 18.57
N PHE A 162 3.99 4.09 18.10
CA PHE A 162 5.22 4.40 18.80
C PHE A 162 5.26 5.89 19.19
N PRO A 163 5.88 6.22 20.34
CA PRO A 163 6.07 7.61 20.70
C PRO A 163 7.00 8.29 19.71
N THR A 164 6.66 9.51 19.30
CA THR A 164 7.54 10.40 18.54
C THR A 164 8.82 10.62 19.35
N LYS A 165 9.95 10.24 18.77
CA LYS A 165 11.29 10.44 19.33
C LYS A 165 12.21 10.90 18.21
N GLU A 166 13.24 11.65 18.54
CA GLU A 166 14.35 11.88 17.61
C GLU A 166 15.09 10.55 17.40
N TYR A 167 14.99 10.00 16.20
CA TYR A 167 15.65 8.75 15.85
C TYR A 167 17.06 9.04 15.33
N LYS A 168 18.07 8.52 16.02
CA LYS A 168 19.49 8.69 15.63
C LYS A 168 20.00 7.61 14.67
N THR A 169 19.32 6.46 14.61
CA THR A 169 19.78 5.30 13.85
C THR A 169 18.63 4.64 13.12
N PHE A 170 18.87 4.35 11.85
CA PHE A 170 17.94 3.77 10.90
C PHE A 170 18.50 2.45 10.38
N LYS A 171 17.63 1.67 9.73
CA LYS A 171 17.97 0.45 9.03
C LYS A 171 17.41 0.51 7.62
N LEU A 172 18.17 0.00 6.67
CA LEU A 172 17.73 -0.29 5.32
C LEU A 172 17.45 -1.79 5.24
N ILE A 173 16.22 -2.14 4.91
CA ILE A 173 15.75 -3.51 4.80
C ILE A 173 15.37 -3.75 3.35
N GLU A 174 15.84 -4.85 2.77
CA GLU A 174 15.37 -5.32 1.47
C GLU A 174 14.45 -6.53 1.65
N LYS A 175 13.37 -6.55 0.87
CA LYS A 175 12.60 -7.75 0.62
C LYS A 175 12.95 -8.27 -0.77
N THR A 176 13.46 -9.49 -0.83
CA THR A 176 13.66 -10.25 -2.06
C THR A 176 12.76 -11.48 -2.03
N SER A 177 11.77 -11.54 -2.92
CA SER A 177 10.75 -12.60 -2.95
C SER A 177 10.08 -12.80 -1.58
N ASP A 178 10.54 -13.78 -0.79
CA ASP A 178 9.98 -14.13 0.53
C ASP A 178 10.93 -13.87 1.71
N LYS A 179 12.15 -13.38 1.46
CA LYS A 179 13.15 -13.12 2.51
C LYS A 179 13.27 -11.63 2.81
N TRP A 180 13.53 -11.35 4.10
CA TRP A 180 13.81 -10.02 4.62
C TRP A 180 15.25 -9.96 5.09
N GLU A 181 16.03 -9.09 4.50
CA GLU A 181 17.45 -8.93 4.83
C GLU A 181 17.72 -7.49 5.25
N ILE A 182 18.44 -7.33 6.37
CA ILE A 182 18.92 -6.02 6.79
C ILE A 182 20.18 -5.74 5.97
N HIS A 183 20.07 -4.86 4.99
CA HIS A 183 21.19 -4.46 4.17
C HIS A 183 22.21 -3.63 4.95
N ASP A 184 21.73 -2.68 5.76
CA ASP A 184 22.61 -1.75 6.46
C ASP A 184 21.91 -1.04 7.64
N VAL A 185 22.71 -0.44 8.52
CA VAL A 185 22.29 0.32 9.71
C VAL A 185 23.15 1.56 9.86
N GLY A 186 22.52 2.75 9.91
CA GLY A 186 23.26 4.01 9.94
C GLY A 186 22.38 5.25 10.07
N LYS A 187 22.93 6.40 9.66
CA LYS A 187 22.20 7.66 9.51
C LYS A 187 21.26 7.58 8.30
N TRP A 188 20.10 8.21 8.36
CA TRP A 188 19.10 8.06 7.30
C TRP A 188 19.59 8.64 5.97
N GLU A 189 20.34 9.73 5.98
CA GLU A 189 20.88 10.38 4.77
C GLU A 189 21.80 9.41 4.01
N THR A 190 22.69 8.73 4.72
CA THR A 190 23.62 7.75 4.14
C THR A 190 22.87 6.54 3.58
N LEU A 191 21.85 6.05 4.29
CA LEU A 191 21.03 4.93 3.85
C LEU A 191 20.13 5.31 2.67
N PHE A 192 19.63 6.55 2.63
CA PHE A 192 18.83 7.07 1.54
C PHE A 192 19.65 7.18 0.26
N ALA A 193 20.86 7.76 0.34
CA ALA A 193 21.77 7.79 -0.81
C ALA A 193 22.08 6.38 -1.35
N ARG A 194 22.17 5.37 -0.48
CA ARG A 194 22.31 3.96 -0.90
C ARG A 194 21.04 3.43 -1.57
N MET A 195 19.86 3.72 -1.01
CA MET A 195 18.57 3.37 -1.59
C MET A 195 18.42 3.95 -3.01
N MET A 196 18.81 5.20 -3.23
CA MET A 196 18.72 5.86 -4.53
C MET A 196 19.64 5.23 -5.59
N LYS A 197 20.82 4.76 -5.20
CA LYS A 197 21.68 3.99 -6.12
C LYS A 197 20.98 2.74 -6.68
N PHE A 198 20.08 2.11 -5.91
CA PHE A 198 19.31 0.98 -6.44
C PHE A 198 18.29 1.40 -7.49
N SER A 199 17.63 2.55 -7.33
CA SER A 199 16.68 3.07 -8.33
C SER A 199 17.35 3.55 -9.62
N GLU A 200 18.56 4.12 -9.52
CA GLU A 200 19.34 4.53 -10.70
C GLU A 200 19.77 3.32 -11.52
N LEU A 201 20.15 2.23 -10.84
CA LEU A 201 20.56 0.98 -11.49
C LEU A 201 19.40 0.20 -12.10
N SER A 202 18.19 0.32 -11.56
CA SER A 202 17.04 -0.46 -12.06
C SER A 202 16.56 0.00 -13.43
N LYS A 203 16.74 1.29 -13.81
CA LYS A 203 16.21 1.88 -15.06
C LYS A 203 14.70 1.70 -15.30
N HIS A 204 13.97 1.14 -14.35
CA HIS A 204 12.53 0.88 -14.41
C HIS A 204 11.77 1.98 -13.64
N GLU A 205 10.50 2.20 -14.02
CA GLU A 205 9.57 3.05 -13.28
C GLU A 205 9.39 2.49 -11.86
N GLY A 206 9.67 3.31 -10.85
CA GLY A 206 9.59 2.96 -9.45
C GLY A 206 8.52 3.77 -8.71
N TRP A 207 8.14 3.26 -7.54
CA TRP A 207 7.23 3.95 -6.62
C TRP A 207 7.91 4.14 -5.28
N MET A 208 7.92 5.38 -4.78
CA MET A 208 8.41 5.72 -3.45
C MET A 208 7.29 6.33 -2.61
N THR A 209 7.11 5.82 -1.40
CA THR A 209 6.28 6.49 -0.38
C THR A 209 7.13 6.89 0.81
N TYR A 210 6.82 8.02 1.42
CA TYR A 210 7.53 8.47 2.62
C TYR A 210 6.60 9.06 3.66
N ALA A 211 7.03 9.01 4.92
CA ALA A 211 6.32 9.63 6.03
C ALA A 211 7.31 10.13 7.08
N GLY A 212 7.21 11.39 7.49
CA GLY A 212 8.06 11.98 8.52
C GLY A 212 9.56 12.07 8.21
N LEU A 213 10.01 11.53 7.07
CA LEU A 213 11.35 11.70 6.50
C LEU A 213 11.16 12.27 5.11
N HIS A 214 11.39 13.58 4.93
CA HIS A 214 11.33 14.18 3.60
C HIS A 214 12.56 13.72 2.79
N PRO A 215 12.37 12.90 1.73
CA PRO A 215 13.48 12.29 1.00
C PRO A 215 14.25 13.31 0.16
N PHE A 216 13.56 14.36 -0.30
CA PHE A 216 14.15 15.40 -1.12
C PHE A 216 13.86 16.76 -0.48
N LYS A 217 14.90 17.41 0.07
CA LYS A 217 14.76 18.75 0.68
C LYS A 217 14.93 19.88 -0.34
N GLU A 218 15.79 19.66 -1.33
CA GLU A 218 16.19 20.67 -2.32
C GLU A 218 16.20 20.10 -3.75
N ASP A 219 16.47 18.79 -3.89
CA ASP A 219 16.51 18.11 -5.19
C ASP A 219 15.13 17.67 -5.68
N ALA A 220 14.96 17.57 -7.00
CA ALA A 220 13.81 16.86 -7.57
C ALA A 220 14.02 15.34 -7.47
N PRO A 221 12.94 14.54 -7.34
CA PRO A 221 13.06 13.10 -7.46
C PRO A 221 13.52 12.70 -8.88
N PRO A 222 14.17 11.53 -9.05
CA PRO A 222 14.49 11.02 -10.38
C PRO A 222 13.24 10.88 -11.25
N ASP A 223 13.36 11.15 -12.56
CA ASP A 223 12.23 11.12 -13.50
C ASP A 223 11.53 9.76 -13.56
N ASN A 224 12.27 8.66 -13.29
CA ASN A 224 11.72 7.31 -13.27
C ASN A 224 11.06 6.93 -11.94
N LEU A 225 10.90 7.87 -11.00
CA LEU A 225 10.40 7.58 -9.66
C LEU A 225 9.19 8.44 -9.32
N THR A 226 8.03 7.79 -9.18
CA THR A 226 6.84 8.44 -8.63
C THR A 226 6.96 8.50 -7.11
N VAL A 227 6.94 9.71 -6.54
CA VAL A 227 7.10 9.93 -5.10
C VAL A 227 5.80 10.43 -4.50
N VAL A 228 5.31 9.75 -3.48
CA VAL A 228 4.06 10.09 -2.78
C VAL A 228 4.34 10.29 -1.29
N GLU A 229 3.96 11.47 -0.79
CA GLU A 229 3.92 11.67 0.65
C GLU A 229 2.75 10.91 1.26
N SER A 230 3.05 10.03 2.20
CA SER A 230 2.05 9.40 3.03
C SER A 230 1.79 10.28 4.26
N SER A 231 1.13 11.42 4.01
CA SER A 231 0.78 12.44 5.00
C SER A 231 -0.02 11.90 6.19
N ASP A 232 -0.58 10.69 6.07
CA ASP A 232 -1.52 10.09 7.00
C ASP A 232 -1.13 8.67 7.48
N THR A 233 0.12 8.23 7.32
CA THR A 233 0.65 7.02 7.99
C THR A 233 0.83 7.18 9.51
N MET A 234 -0.17 7.77 10.16
CA MET A 234 -0.42 7.63 11.59
C MET A 234 -1.06 6.26 11.91
N LEU A 235 -1.55 5.56 10.88
CA LEU A 235 -1.98 4.18 10.95
C LEU A 235 -0.82 3.26 11.28
N PRO A 236 -1.10 2.13 11.93
CA PRO A 236 -0.40 1.82 13.15
C PRO A 236 1.07 1.49 12.87
N GLY A 237 1.92 2.04 13.74
CA GLY A 237 3.36 2.07 13.54
C GLY A 237 3.85 3.35 12.88
N ASN A 238 3.32 4.53 13.30
CA ASN A 238 3.70 5.93 13.02
C ASN A 238 5.21 6.27 13.14
N LEU A 239 6.06 5.39 12.63
CA LEU A 239 7.48 5.53 12.54
C LEU A 239 7.78 6.23 11.23
N PRO A 240 8.72 7.19 11.26
CA PRO A 240 9.23 7.75 10.04
C PRO A 240 9.73 6.64 9.13
N HIS A 241 9.42 6.70 7.84
CA HIS A 241 9.87 5.69 6.89
C HIS A 241 9.93 6.21 5.47
N ILE A 242 10.69 5.49 4.64
CA ILE A 242 10.67 5.58 3.19
C ILE A 242 10.54 4.14 2.67
N GLN A 243 9.58 3.90 1.80
CA GLN A 243 9.40 2.64 1.06
C GLN A 243 9.70 2.91 -0.40
N LEU A 244 10.57 2.11 -1.00
CA LEU A 244 10.87 2.14 -2.42
C LEU A 244 10.53 0.78 -3.02
N TYR A 245 9.61 0.78 -3.97
CA TYR A 245 9.22 -0.39 -4.75
C TYR A 245 9.72 -0.22 -6.19
N LEU A 246 10.47 -1.22 -6.66
CA LEU A 246 11.01 -1.30 -8.00
C LEU A 246 10.49 -2.60 -8.65
N PRO A 247 9.53 -2.52 -9.59
CA PRO A 247 9.15 -3.66 -10.41
C PRO A 247 10.29 -4.00 -11.38
N ILE A 248 10.75 -5.25 -11.37
CA ILE A 248 11.79 -5.73 -12.29
C ILE A 248 11.10 -6.50 -13.41
N SER A 249 10.71 -5.79 -14.46
CA SER A 249 10.10 -6.40 -15.64
C SER A 249 11.16 -7.16 -16.45
N ILE A 250 11.18 -8.49 -16.38
CA ILE A 250 11.82 -9.28 -17.44
C ILE A 250 10.82 -9.33 -18.60
N LEU A 251 10.95 -8.42 -19.57
CA LEU A 251 10.24 -8.52 -20.84
C LEU A 251 10.75 -9.76 -21.58
N ARG A 252 10.08 -10.91 -21.43
CA ARG A 252 10.19 -11.99 -22.41
C ARG A 252 9.24 -11.68 -23.55
N LEU A 253 9.78 -11.12 -24.63
CA LEU A 253 9.14 -11.21 -25.93
C LEU A 253 9.09 -12.70 -26.29
N ASN A 254 7.92 -13.33 -26.15
CA ASN A 254 7.61 -14.47 -27.01
C ASN A 254 7.52 -13.91 -28.43
N LYS A 255 8.67 -13.83 -29.11
CA LYS A 255 8.64 -13.89 -30.57
C LYS A 255 8.02 -15.25 -30.86
N GLY A 256 6.76 -15.24 -31.28
CA GLY A 256 6.20 -16.37 -31.98
C GLY A 256 7.16 -16.69 -33.11
N GLU A 257 7.96 -17.73 -32.93
CA GLU A 257 8.57 -18.40 -34.05
C GLU A 257 7.40 -18.88 -34.88
N GLY A 258 7.08 -18.11 -35.92
CA GLY A 258 6.37 -18.60 -37.06
C GLY A 258 7.15 -19.80 -37.58
N ARG A 259 6.71 -21.00 -37.20
CA ARG A 259 6.90 -22.18 -38.02
C ARG A 259 5.87 -22.12 -39.13
N THR A 260 6.19 -21.34 -40.15
CA THR A 260 5.75 -21.60 -41.52
C THR A 260 6.65 -22.69 -42.09
N SER A 261 6.09 -23.90 -42.21
CA SER A 261 6.22 -24.83 -43.35
C SER A 261 5.64 -26.18 -42.95
#